data_AF-A0A5B1R2H3-F1
#
_entry.id   AF-A0A5B1R2H3-F1
#
_cell.length_a   1.000
_cell.length_b   1.000
_cell.length_c   1.000
_cell.angle_alpha   90.00
_cell.angle_beta   90.00
_cell.angle_gamma   90.00
#
_symmetry.space_group_name_H-M   'P 1'
#
loop_
_entity.id
_entity.type
_entity.pdbx_description
1 polymer ?
#
loop_
_entity_poly.entity_id
_entity_poly.type
_entity_poly.pdbx_seq_one_letter_code
_entity_poly.pdbx_strand_id
1 'polypeptide(L)'
;MSVADPRKMSTTTKVFDDKDVTRFVVPVGSDLHSRSATKFGHAEISGYINSFLHRCGFVHAGRSDFAEMESECLAISIAREYVIPEDNSFRRFIPTGVAIAWNAYHHLPDKQTQKYIALLTSLFIYAEDMFKDNNDAILAFHGLFIRRQPQKHRMLDHLANMLLDLPSHFPPTSAVNIMISASLNFITAVGLENGSVVFSPPASASRYPAYARMMSGVSEVYAFFIFTPNIPLDVYLPALPDMMTHICYANDILSFYKEELAGEEENLVYTLARCRGVHPSVALQEVIDDAVAAHRRVLETLMPHKAAFDCYVQFAQGYTGFHIASKRYRLDELQG
;
A
#
# COMPACT_ATOMS: atom_id res chain seq x y z
N MET A 1 54.75 15.82 -41.01
CA MET A 1 53.73 14.82 -41.41
C MET A 1 52.66 14.82 -40.33
N SER A 2 51.77 15.82 -40.36
CA SER A 2 50.42 15.80 -40.96
C SER A 2 49.41 15.10 -40.06
N VAL A 3 48.69 15.96 -39.32
CA VAL A 3 47.51 15.68 -38.50
C VAL A 3 46.34 15.30 -39.40
N ALA A 4 45.55 14.29 -39.02
CA ALA A 4 44.30 13.92 -39.71
C ALA A 4 43.09 14.08 -38.76
N ASP A 5 42.10 14.81 -39.27
CA ASP A 5 40.85 15.30 -38.68
C ASP A 5 39.78 14.18 -38.56
N PRO A 6 39.15 13.97 -37.37
CA PRO A 6 38.05 13.04 -37.22
C PRO A 6 36.72 13.75 -37.54
N ARG A 7 36.46 13.98 -38.83
CA ARG A 7 35.13 14.35 -39.33
C ARG A 7 34.76 13.51 -40.54
N LYS A 8 34.05 12.40 -40.27
CA LYS A 8 32.97 11.82 -41.11
C LYS A 8 32.54 10.46 -40.54
N MET A 9 31.63 10.48 -39.57
CA MET A 9 30.61 9.44 -39.47
C MET A 9 29.25 10.15 -39.35
N SER A 10 28.49 10.05 -40.43
CA SER A 10 27.15 10.58 -40.57
C SER A 10 26.20 9.77 -39.70
N THR A 11 25.74 10.35 -38.59
CA THR A 11 24.55 9.88 -37.88
C THR A 11 23.33 10.46 -38.56
N THR A 12 22.59 9.61 -39.27
CA THR A 12 21.26 9.94 -39.79
C THR A 12 20.28 9.96 -38.63
N THR A 13 20.20 11.08 -37.92
CA THR A 13 19.12 11.32 -36.94
C THR A 13 17.85 11.58 -37.76
N LYS A 14 16.96 10.58 -37.85
CA LYS A 14 15.58 10.83 -38.30
C LYS A 14 14.92 11.73 -37.26
N VAL A 15 14.94 13.03 -37.53
CA VAL A 15 14.07 14.00 -36.87
C VAL A 15 12.65 13.62 -37.28
N PHE A 16 11.83 13.21 -36.31
CA PHE A 16 10.39 13.09 -36.54
C PHE A 16 9.87 14.49 -36.87
N ASP A 17 9.35 14.65 -38.07
CA ASP A 17 8.76 15.89 -38.56
C ASP A 17 7.44 16.13 -37.80
N ASP A 18 7.17 17.37 -37.39
CA ASP A 18 6.01 17.79 -36.57
C ASP A 18 4.65 17.42 -37.23
N LYS A 19 4.68 17.03 -38.50
CA LYS A 19 3.54 16.60 -39.30
C LYS A 19 3.15 15.13 -39.13
N ASP A 20 3.99 14.27 -38.54
CA ASP A 20 3.64 12.85 -38.31
C ASP A 20 2.83 12.63 -37.01
N VAL A 21 2.85 13.59 -36.07
CA VAL A 21 2.09 13.50 -34.81
C VAL A 21 0.59 13.73 -35.04
N THR A 22 0.22 14.52 -36.06
CA THR A 22 -1.18 14.87 -36.34
C THR A 22 -2.01 13.73 -36.96
N ARG A 23 -1.38 12.62 -37.37
CA ARG A 23 -2.11 11.43 -37.88
C ARG A 23 -2.59 10.46 -36.81
N PHE A 24 -2.14 10.59 -35.56
CA PHE A 24 -2.52 9.70 -34.46
C PHE A 24 -3.44 10.34 -33.43
N VAL A 25 -3.78 11.62 -33.58
CA VAL A 25 -4.72 12.32 -32.70
C VAL A 25 -6.09 12.30 -33.36
N VAL A 26 -6.86 11.25 -33.08
CA VAL A 26 -8.31 11.32 -33.26
C VAL A 26 -8.82 12.34 -32.23
N PRO A 27 -9.63 13.35 -32.62
CA PRO A 27 -10.19 14.27 -31.65
C PRO A 27 -11.11 13.48 -30.72
N VAL A 28 -10.72 13.34 -29.46
CA VAL A 28 -11.63 12.88 -28.41
C VAL A 28 -12.64 14.01 -28.24
N GLY A 29 -13.89 13.75 -28.61
CA GLY A 29 -14.99 14.69 -28.46
C GLY A 29 -15.04 15.22 -27.03
N SER A 30 -14.94 16.54 -26.90
CA SER A 30 -15.04 17.29 -25.65
C SER A 30 -16.50 17.40 -25.20
N ASP A 31 -17.16 16.27 -25.01
CA ASP A 31 -18.55 16.21 -24.54
C ASP A 31 -18.76 14.99 -23.64
N LEU A 32 -18.12 15.02 -22.46
CA LEU A 32 -18.43 14.14 -21.32
C LEU A 32 -18.19 14.89 -19.99
N HIS A 33 -18.52 16.18 -19.95
CA HIS A 33 -18.72 16.89 -18.68
C HIS A 33 -20.21 16.99 -18.38
N SER A 34 -20.83 15.83 -18.16
CA SER A 34 -22.16 15.72 -17.58
C SER A 34 -22.46 14.24 -17.32
N ARG A 35 -22.17 13.80 -16.11
CA ARG A 35 -22.99 12.82 -15.36
C ARG A 35 -22.48 12.80 -13.92
N SER A 36 -23.27 13.43 -13.05
CA SER A 36 -23.35 13.10 -11.62
C SER A 36 -23.12 11.60 -11.47
N ALA A 37 -21.93 11.18 -11.00
CA ALA A 37 -21.74 9.83 -10.53
C ALA A 37 -22.73 9.65 -9.37
N THR A 38 -23.82 8.93 -9.62
CA THR A 38 -24.69 8.48 -8.54
C THR A 38 -23.82 7.72 -7.56
N LYS A 39 -23.67 8.26 -6.35
CA LYS A 39 -22.96 7.60 -5.26
C LYS A 39 -23.42 6.16 -5.12
N PHE A 40 -22.49 5.26 -4.87
CA PHE A 40 -22.82 3.86 -4.69
C PHE A 40 -23.79 3.68 -3.52
N GLY A 41 -24.83 2.86 -3.73
CA GLY A 41 -25.76 2.51 -2.66
C GLY A 41 -25.12 1.56 -1.64
N HIS A 42 -25.56 1.62 -0.37
CA HIS A 42 -25.06 0.71 0.67
C HIS A 42 -25.19 -0.77 0.26
N ALA A 43 -26.34 -1.16 -0.30
CA ALA A 43 -26.58 -2.54 -0.76
C ALA A 43 -25.66 -2.96 -1.91
N GLU A 44 -25.29 -2.02 -2.79
CA GLU A 44 -24.38 -2.29 -3.90
C GLU A 44 -22.96 -2.56 -3.39
N ILE A 45 -22.43 -1.69 -2.52
CA ILE A 45 -21.09 -1.85 -1.91
C ILE A 45 -21.05 -3.14 -1.08
N SER A 46 -22.09 -3.40 -0.28
CA SER A 46 -22.21 -4.64 0.49
C SER A 46 -22.19 -5.88 -0.42
N GLY A 47 -22.85 -5.84 -1.58
CA GLY A 47 -22.79 -6.90 -2.59
C GLY A 47 -21.38 -7.18 -3.12
N TYR A 48 -20.62 -6.12 -3.44
CA TYR A 48 -19.24 -6.24 -3.91
C TYR A 48 -18.30 -6.84 -2.84
N ILE A 49 -18.39 -6.33 -1.61
CA ILE A 49 -17.56 -6.81 -0.50
C ILE A 49 -17.89 -8.27 -0.18
N ASN A 50 -19.17 -8.64 -0.09
CA ASN A 50 -19.57 -10.02 0.16
C ASN A 50 -19.13 -10.98 -0.96
N SER A 51 -19.19 -10.53 -2.22
CA SER A 51 -18.65 -11.29 -3.36
C SER A 51 -17.15 -11.56 -3.21
N PHE A 52 -16.36 -10.53 -2.87
CA PHE A 52 -14.93 -10.66 -2.60
C PHE A 52 -14.65 -11.66 -1.46
N LEU A 53 -15.31 -11.48 -0.31
CA LEU A 53 -15.13 -12.35 0.86
C LEU A 53 -15.46 -13.81 0.55
N HIS A 54 -16.61 -14.06 -0.10
CA HIS A 54 -17.04 -15.40 -0.46
C HIS A 54 -16.09 -16.07 -1.45
N ARG A 55 -15.64 -15.35 -2.48
CA ARG A 55 -14.73 -15.89 -3.52
C ARG A 55 -13.33 -16.20 -3.01
N CYS A 56 -12.88 -15.51 -1.97
CA CYS A 56 -11.63 -15.84 -1.27
C CYS A 56 -11.81 -16.89 -0.16
N GLY A 57 -13.05 -17.29 0.16
CA GLY A 57 -13.32 -18.25 1.22
C GLY A 57 -13.07 -17.70 2.63
N PHE A 58 -13.13 -16.37 2.81
CA PHE A 58 -12.91 -15.75 4.11
C PHE A 58 -14.14 -15.87 5.00
N VAL A 59 -13.91 -16.25 6.26
CA VAL A 59 -14.97 -16.35 7.27
C VAL A 59 -15.01 -15.05 8.08
N HIS A 60 -16.20 -14.64 8.52
CA HIS A 60 -16.32 -13.54 9.48
C HIS A 60 -15.69 -13.96 10.81
N ALA A 61 -14.54 -13.36 11.13
CA ALA A 61 -13.93 -13.49 12.45
C ALA A 61 -14.61 -12.53 13.44
N GLY A 62 -14.80 -13.00 14.67
CA GLY A 62 -15.31 -12.17 15.77
C GLY A 62 -14.35 -11.04 16.13
N ARG A 63 -14.76 -10.17 17.05
CA ARG A 63 -13.90 -9.08 17.55
C ARG A 63 -12.68 -9.65 18.27
N SER A 64 -11.51 -9.14 17.90
CA SER A 64 -10.25 -9.42 18.59
C SER A 64 -10.02 -8.42 19.73
N ASP A 65 -9.70 -8.93 20.92
CA ASP A 65 -9.21 -8.12 22.04
C ASP A 65 -7.68 -8.06 21.97
N PHE A 66 -7.15 -6.86 21.82
CA PHE A 66 -5.71 -6.57 21.72
C PHE A 66 -5.25 -5.52 22.75
N ALA A 67 -6.01 -5.34 23.85
CA ALA A 67 -5.76 -4.31 24.85
C ALA A 67 -4.36 -4.44 25.52
N GLU A 68 -3.90 -5.66 25.76
CA GLU A 68 -2.57 -5.92 26.33
C GLU A 68 -1.46 -5.41 25.40
N MET A 69 -1.51 -5.82 24.12
CA MET A 69 -0.53 -5.40 23.12
C MET A 69 -0.58 -3.88 22.87
N GLU A 70 -1.78 -3.28 22.92
CA GLU A 70 -1.94 -1.83 22.82
C GLU A 70 -1.24 -1.10 23.98
N SER A 71 -1.44 -1.58 25.22
CA SER A 71 -0.78 -1.04 26.40
C SER A 71 0.75 -1.14 26.29
N GLU A 72 1.27 -2.29 25.84
CA GLU A 72 2.71 -2.47 25.63
C GLU A 72 3.27 -1.56 24.54
N CYS A 73 2.57 -1.42 23.41
CA CYS A 73 2.99 -0.54 22.32
C CYS A 73 2.96 0.94 22.75
N LEU A 74 1.99 1.33 23.57
CA LEU A 74 1.93 2.67 24.15
C LEU A 74 3.10 2.89 25.12
N ALA A 75 3.42 1.93 25.98
CA ALA A 75 4.57 2.02 26.89
C ALA A 75 5.89 2.15 26.11
N ILE A 76 6.08 1.37 25.04
CA ILE A 76 7.24 1.52 24.15
C ILE A 76 7.26 2.90 23.49
N SER A 77 6.11 3.39 23.03
CA SER A 77 6.00 4.70 22.38
C SER A 77 6.34 5.85 23.32
N ILE A 78 6.02 5.74 24.61
CA ILE A 78 6.43 6.71 25.63
C ILE A 78 7.95 6.58 25.89
N ALA A 79 8.44 5.36 26.09
CA ALA A 79 9.86 5.11 26.37
C ALA A 79 10.80 5.53 25.23
N ARG A 80 10.32 5.48 23.98
CA ARG A 80 11.04 5.93 22.79
C ARG A 80 10.72 7.36 22.36
N GLU A 81 9.97 8.11 23.18
CA GLU A 81 9.59 9.50 22.92
C GLU A 81 8.80 9.72 21.61
N TYR A 82 8.09 8.69 21.13
CA TYR A 82 7.12 8.83 20.04
C TYR A 82 5.90 9.62 20.54
N VAL A 83 5.53 9.40 21.82
CA VAL A 83 4.49 10.12 22.54
C VAL A 83 5.13 10.85 23.71
N ILE A 84 5.08 12.17 23.68
CA ILE A 84 5.59 13.05 24.75
C ILE A 84 4.47 13.99 25.24
N PRO A 85 4.58 14.59 26.43
CA PRO A 85 3.55 15.50 26.95
C PRO A 85 3.22 16.66 25.99
N GLU A 86 4.22 17.17 25.27
CA GLU A 86 4.10 18.31 24.36
C GLU A 86 3.50 17.93 23.01
N ASP A 87 3.60 16.65 22.62
CA ASP A 87 3.08 16.14 21.35
C ASP A 87 2.71 14.65 21.48
N ASN A 88 1.41 14.43 21.66
CA ASN A 88 0.78 13.12 21.79
C ASN A 88 0.05 12.67 20.51
N SER A 89 0.26 13.37 19.39
CA SER A 89 -0.46 13.13 18.13
C SER A 89 -0.29 11.70 17.62
N PHE A 90 0.85 11.05 17.88
CA PHE A 90 1.09 9.66 17.51
C PHE A 90 0.14 8.65 18.20
N ARG A 91 -0.35 8.97 19.41
CA ARG A 91 -1.13 8.04 20.24
C ARG A 91 -2.36 7.48 19.53
N ARG A 92 -3.05 8.29 18.72
CA ARG A 92 -4.28 7.88 18.01
C ARG A 92 -4.04 6.87 16.89
N PHE A 93 -2.80 6.70 16.44
CA PHE A 93 -2.41 5.77 15.37
C PHE A 93 -1.99 4.39 15.89
N ILE A 94 -1.68 4.28 17.19
CA ILE A 94 -1.25 3.03 17.84
C ILE A 94 -2.34 1.94 17.73
N PRO A 95 -3.63 2.19 18.04
CA PRO A 95 -4.65 1.14 18.01
C PRO A 95 -4.79 0.48 16.65
N THR A 96 -4.72 1.24 15.55
CA THR A 96 -4.84 0.68 14.18
C THR A 96 -3.65 -0.22 13.84
N GLY A 97 -2.42 0.20 14.17
CA GLY A 97 -1.21 -0.60 13.95
C GLY A 97 -1.20 -1.88 14.80
N VAL A 98 -1.67 -1.79 16.04
CA VAL A 98 -1.83 -2.96 16.93
C VAL A 98 -2.89 -3.90 16.39
N ALA A 99 -4.03 -3.38 15.93
CA ALA A 99 -5.11 -4.21 15.40
C ALA A 99 -4.66 -5.02 14.18
N ILE A 100 -3.94 -4.44 13.22
CA ILE A 100 -3.41 -5.20 12.09
C ILE A 100 -2.35 -6.22 12.53
N ALA A 101 -1.40 -5.84 13.39
CA ALA A 101 -0.38 -6.75 13.91
C ALA A 101 -1.00 -7.96 14.62
N TRP A 102 -1.97 -7.69 15.49
CA TRP A 102 -2.67 -8.71 16.25
C TRP A 102 -3.48 -9.66 15.37
N ASN A 103 -4.27 -9.13 14.43
CA ASN A 103 -5.16 -9.99 13.65
C ASN A 103 -4.38 -10.73 12.55
N ALA A 104 -3.51 -10.04 11.81
CA ALA A 104 -2.88 -10.59 10.60
C ALA A 104 -1.54 -11.30 10.87
N TYR A 105 -0.89 -11.05 12.01
CA TYR A 105 0.46 -11.57 12.28
C TYR A 105 0.58 -12.28 13.63
N HIS A 106 -0.54 -12.70 14.25
CA HIS A 106 -0.51 -13.42 15.54
C HIS A 106 0.29 -14.73 15.47
N HIS A 107 0.33 -15.36 14.30
CA HIS A 107 1.02 -16.63 14.05
C HIS A 107 2.54 -16.52 14.12
N LEU A 108 3.10 -15.30 14.05
CA LEU A 108 4.53 -15.10 14.23
C LEU A 108 4.93 -15.45 15.66
N PRO A 109 5.99 -16.24 15.88
CA PRO A 109 6.34 -16.73 17.21
C PRO A 109 6.91 -15.65 18.12
N ASP A 110 7.57 -14.63 17.56
CA ASP A 110 8.22 -13.57 18.34
C ASP A 110 7.29 -12.39 18.61
N LYS A 111 7.00 -12.16 19.89
CA LYS A 111 6.18 -11.03 20.34
C LYS A 111 6.85 -9.67 20.14
N GLN A 112 8.18 -9.61 20.10
CA GLN A 112 8.86 -8.34 19.81
C GLN A 112 8.69 -7.96 18.34
N THR A 113 8.81 -8.92 17.43
CA THR A 113 8.49 -8.73 16.00
C THR A 113 7.04 -8.28 15.81
N GLN A 114 6.05 -8.89 16.50
CA GLN A 114 4.65 -8.44 16.41
C GLN A 114 4.49 -6.96 16.83
N LYS A 115 5.13 -6.54 17.93
CA LYS A 115 5.10 -5.14 18.38
C LYS A 115 5.84 -4.19 17.45
N TYR A 116 6.94 -4.64 16.85
CA TYR A 116 7.65 -3.91 15.82
C TYR A 116 6.74 -3.65 14.60
N ILE A 117 6.05 -4.68 14.11
CA ILE A 117 5.08 -4.55 13.00
C ILE A 117 3.98 -3.54 13.36
N ALA A 118 3.46 -3.60 14.59
CA ALA A 118 2.43 -2.68 15.06
C ALA A 118 2.90 -1.22 15.00
N LEU A 119 4.06 -0.93 15.60
CA LEU A 119 4.60 0.42 15.68
C LEU A 119 5.04 0.96 14.32
N LEU A 120 5.65 0.12 13.47
CA LEU A 120 6.03 0.52 12.12
C LEU A 120 4.78 0.88 11.29
N THR A 121 3.74 0.06 11.38
CA THR A 121 2.46 0.35 10.70
C THR A 121 1.83 1.64 11.21
N SER A 122 1.84 1.87 12.53
CA SER A 122 1.37 3.13 13.10
C SER A 122 2.16 4.35 12.58
N LEU A 123 3.47 4.21 12.37
CA LEU A 123 4.30 5.28 11.79
C LEU A 123 4.02 5.51 10.31
N PHE A 124 3.72 4.48 9.53
CA PHE A 124 3.28 4.66 8.14
C PHE A 124 1.96 5.44 8.08
N ILE A 125 0.96 5.03 8.88
CA ILE A 125 -0.33 5.75 8.92
C ILE A 125 -0.15 7.19 9.42
N TYR A 126 0.71 7.39 10.42
CA TYR A 126 1.06 8.74 10.87
C TYR A 126 1.70 9.56 9.75
N ALA A 127 2.64 8.98 9.00
CA ALA A 127 3.35 9.66 7.93
C ALA A 127 2.39 10.09 6.81
N GLU A 128 1.49 9.20 6.41
CA GLU A 128 0.44 9.48 5.45
C GLU A 128 -0.46 10.62 5.92
N ASP A 129 -1.03 10.55 7.14
CA ASP A 129 -2.03 11.51 7.59
C ASP A 129 -1.45 12.87 8.03
N MET A 130 -0.27 12.90 8.64
CA MET A 130 0.27 14.11 9.25
C MET A 130 1.17 14.94 8.34
N PHE A 131 1.67 14.35 7.25
CA PHE A 131 2.54 15.06 6.31
C PHE A 131 1.86 15.39 4.99
N LYS A 132 0.53 15.27 4.89
CA LYS A 132 -0.24 15.61 3.68
C LYS A 132 0.06 17.02 3.14
N ASP A 133 0.33 17.95 4.05
CA ASP A 133 0.60 19.36 3.72
C ASP A 133 2.09 19.76 3.88
N ASN A 134 2.97 18.84 4.29
CA ASN A 134 4.37 19.16 4.63
C ASN A 134 5.38 18.47 3.71
N ASN A 135 5.38 18.91 2.45
CA ASN A 135 6.22 18.36 1.39
C ASN A 135 7.73 18.51 1.64
N ASP A 136 8.16 19.55 2.34
CA ASP A 136 9.58 19.80 2.57
C ASP A 136 10.26 18.71 3.42
N ALA A 137 9.53 18.15 4.40
CA ALA A 137 10.01 17.07 5.25
C ALA A 137 10.07 15.74 4.49
N ILE A 138 9.02 15.45 3.72
CA ILE A 138 8.90 14.23 2.93
C ILE A 138 9.94 14.17 1.80
N LEU A 139 10.10 15.25 1.03
CA LEU A 139 11.06 15.33 -0.06
C LEU A 139 12.52 15.23 0.42
N ALA A 140 12.81 15.67 1.65
CA ALA A 140 14.14 15.56 2.23
C ALA A 140 14.45 14.15 2.78
N PHE A 141 13.44 13.32 3.02
CA PHE A 141 13.57 12.11 3.83
C PHE A 141 14.66 11.16 3.35
N HIS A 142 14.63 10.81 2.06
CA HIS A 142 15.56 9.86 1.45
C HIS A 142 17.01 10.34 1.54
N GLY A 143 17.24 11.61 1.19
CA GLY A 143 18.57 12.21 1.21
C GLY A 143 19.16 12.25 2.63
N LEU A 144 18.33 12.53 3.63
CA LEU A 144 18.74 12.53 5.05
C LEU A 144 18.95 11.10 5.56
N PHE A 145 18.06 10.17 5.20
CA PHE A 145 18.11 8.76 5.59
C PHE A 145 19.42 8.09 5.14
N ILE A 146 19.76 8.21 3.86
CA ILE A 146 20.98 7.58 3.28
C ILE A 146 22.25 8.16 3.92
N ARG A 147 22.24 9.44 4.30
CA ARG A 147 23.38 10.09 4.96
C ARG A 147 23.40 9.90 6.48
N ARG A 148 22.41 9.19 7.04
CA ARG A 148 22.19 9.04 8.49
C ARG A 148 22.15 10.40 9.21
N GLN A 149 21.52 11.38 8.59
CA GLN A 149 21.30 12.71 9.16
C GLN A 149 19.92 12.78 9.82
N PRO A 150 19.73 13.63 10.84
CA PRO A 150 18.42 13.90 11.41
C PRO A 150 17.43 14.32 10.34
N GLN A 151 16.22 13.78 10.42
CA GLN A 151 15.09 14.12 9.59
C GLN A 151 14.57 15.50 9.95
N LYS A 152 13.80 16.11 9.03
CA LYS A 152 13.19 17.43 9.29
C LYS A 152 12.05 17.39 10.32
N HIS A 153 11.66 16.21 10.79
CA HIS A 153 10.61 16.03 11.79
C HIS A 153 10.92 14.83 12.68
N ARG A 154 10.72 14.97 13.99
CA ARG A 154 11.02 13.94 15.01
C ARG A 154 10.38 12.58 14.71
N MET A 155 9.13 12.57 14.24
CA MET A 155 8.43 11.32 13.89
C MET A 155 9.02 10.64 12.64
N LEU A 156 9.63 11.41 11.73
CA LEU A 156 10.37 10.84 10.60
C LEU A 156 11.72 10.28 11.05
N ASP A 157 12.37 10.86 12.07
CA ASP A 157 13.54 10.23 12.71
C ASP A 157 13.18 8.87 13.29
N HIS A 158 12.04 8.78 13.97
CA HIS A 158 11.55 7.52 14.53
C HIS A 158 11.26 6.48 13.45
N LEU A 159 10.64 6.88 12.34
CA LEU A 159 10.45 6.01 11.19
C LEU A 159 11.80 5.56 10.60
N ALA A 160 12.73 6.48 10.36
CA ALA A 160 14.08 6.16 9.86
C ALA A 160 14.80 5.15 10.78
N ASN A 161 14.73 5.35 12.09
CA ASN A 161 15.33 4.45 13.07
C ASN A 161 14.70 3.05 13.03
N MET A 162 13.36 2.96 12.89
CA MET A 162 12.71 1.67 12.72
C MET A 162 13.16 0.97 11.44
N LEU A 163 13.28 1.67 10.32
CA LEU A 163 13.78 1.08 9.06
C LEU A 163 15.23 0.59 9.18
N LEU A 164 16.08 1.29 9.94
CA LEU A 164 17.44 0.84 10.23
C LEU A 164 17.49 -0.39 11.16
N ASP A 165 16.49 -0.57 12.02
CA ASP A 165 16.36 -1.70 12.94
C ASP A 165 15.70 -2.94 12.30
N LEU A 166 15.17 -2.82 11.08
CA LEU A 166 14.52 -3.93 10.37
C LEU A 166 15.35 -5.24 10.32
N PRO A 167 16.68 -5.22 10.07
CA PRO A 167 17.51 -6.44 10.08
C PRO A 167 17.61 -7.14 11.45
N SER A 168 17.22 -6.48 12.54
CA SER A 168 17.18 -7.07 13.89
C SER A 168 15.98 -8.00 14.08
N HIS A 169 14.91 -7.82 13.30
CA HIS A 169 13.65 -8.58 13.41
C HIS A 169 13.49 -9.62 12.30
N PHE A 170 14.16 -9.42 11.16
CA PHE A 170 14.09 -10.31 10.01
C PHE A 170 15.48 -10.75 9.57
N PRO A 171 15.67 -12.01 9.11
CA PRO A 171 16.96 -12.48 8.65
C PRO A 171 17.57 -11.52 7.61
N PRO A 172 18.86 -11.12 7.76
CA PRO A 172 19.51 -10.19 6.85
C PRO A 172 19.64 -10.83 5.47
N THR A 173 18.66 -10.52 4.62
CA THR A 173 18.44 -11.16 3.32
C THR A 173 17.98 -10.09 2.31
N SER A 174 17.88 -10.46 1.03
CA SER A 174 17.32 -9.59 0.00
C SER A 174 15.92 -9.07 0.35
N ALA A 175 15.14 -9.79 1.17
CA ALA A 175 13.84 -9.35 1.66
C ALA A 175 13.93 -8.03 2.44
N VAL A 176 14.90 -7.91 3.37
CA VAL A 176 15.11 -6.70 4.17
C VAL A 176 15.40 -5.49 3.28
N ASN A 177 16.22 -5.67 2.24
CA ASN A 177 16.51 -4.60 1.28
C ASN A 177 15.25 -4.18 0.51
N ILE A 178 14.44 -5.14 0.06
CA ILE A 178 13.18 -4.84 -0.63
C ILE A 178 12.21 -4.10 0.30
N MET A 179 12.08 -4.53 1.56
CA MET A 179 11.24 -3.88 2.56
C MET A 179 11.65 -2.43 2.82
N ILE A 180 12.96 -2.16 2.96
CA ILE A 180 13.48 -0.80 3.11
C ILE A 180 13.17 0.02 1.86
N SER A 181 13.42 -0.52 0.66
CA SER A 181 13.09 0.16 -0.60
C SER A 181 11.59 0.45 -0.74
N ALA A 182 10.72 -0.48 -0.38
CA ALA A 182 9.27 -0.28 -0.40
C ALA A 182 8.82 0.79 0.61
N SER A 183 9.45 0.84 1.79
CA SER A 183 9.19 1.89 2.79
C SER A 183 9.65 3.28 2.31
N LEU A 184 10.75 3.34 1.57
CA LEU A 184 11.22 4.57 0.94
C LEU A 184 10.27 5.01 -0.19
N ASN A 185 9.85 4.08 -1.04
CA ASN A 185 8.84 4.31 -2.08
C ASN A 185 7.53 4.86 -1.49
N PHE A 186 7.08 4.33 -0.36
CA PHE A 186 5.91 4.84 0.35
C PHE A 186 6.06 6.32 0.71
N ILE A 187 7.20 6.73 1.28
CA ILE A 187 7.44 8.15 1.60
C ILE A 187 7.47 9.00 0.32
N THR A 188 8.00 8.47 -0.78
CA THR A 188 7.90 9.14 -2.08
C THR A 188 6.45 9.31 -2.53
N ALA A 189 5.62 8.27 -2.38
CA ALA A 189 4.20 8.31 -2.75
C ALA A 189 3.42 9.33 -1.93
N VAL A 190 3.64 9.41 -0.61
CA VAL A 190 3.08 10.47 0.25
C VAL A 190 3.38 11.85 -0.36
N GLY A 191 4.63 12.10 -0.76
CA GLY A 191 5.01 13.37 -1.38
C GLY A 191 4.37 13.63 -2.76
N LEU A 192 4.06 12.58 -3.53
CA LEU A 192 3.39 12.69 -4.82
C LEU A 192 1.89 13.01 -4.66
N GLU A 193 1.24 12.39 -3.68
CA GLU A 193 -0.19 12.58 -3.37
C GLU A 193 -0.45 13.98 -2.79
N ASN A 194 0.55 14.56 -2.12
CA ASN A 194 0.53 15.91 -1.58
C ASN A 194 0.79 17.03 -2.62
N GLY A 195 1.06 16.66 -3.87
CA GLY A 195 1.35 17.62 -4.93
C GLY A 195 0.16 18.54 -5.17
N SER A 196 0.39 19.86 -5.26
CA SER A 196 -0.64 20.88 -5.55
C SER A 196 -1.28 20.75 -6.95
N VAL A 197 -0.87 19.74 -7.71
CA VAL A 197 -1.37 19.44 -9.05
C VAL A 197 -2.35 18.28 -8.91
N VAL A 198 -3.63 18.54 -9.20
CA VAL A 198 -4.62 17.47 -9.40
C VAL A 198 -4.08 16.56 -10.50
N PHE A 199 -3.55 15.41 -10.09
CA PHE A 199 -2.92 14.48 -11.02
C PHE A 199 -3.99 13.62 -11.66
N SER A 200 -4.33 13.94 -12.91
CA SER A 200 -5.26 13.15 -13.72
C SER A 200 -4.48 12.40 -14.80
N PRO A 201 -4.11 11.13 -14.59
CA PRO A 201 -3.36 10.36 -15.57
C PRO A 201 -4.17 10.22 -16.86
N PRO A 202 -3.56 10.45 -18.05
CA PRO A 202 -4.26 10.32 -19.32
C PRO A 202 -4.69 8.87 -19.54
N ALA A 203 -5.70 8.64 -20.40
CA ALA A 203 -6.21 7.29 -20.64
C ALA A 203 -5.16 6.30 -21.18
N SER A 204 -4.13 6.81 -21.86
CA SER A 204 -2.98 6.02 -22.32
C SER A 204 -2.09 5.51 -21.18
N ALA A 205 -2.17 6.09 -19.98
CA ALA A 205 -1.42 5.69 -18.79
C ALA A 205 -2.15 4.61 -17.97
N SER A 206 -2.73 3.62 -18.64
CA SER A 206 -3.62 2.61 -18.05
C SER A 206 -3.00 1.74 -16.93
N ARG A 207 -1.66 1.72 -16.83
CA ARG A 207 -0.90 1.00 -15.79
C ARG A 207 -0.49 1.89 -14.60
N TYR A 208 -0.58 3.21 -14.75
CA TYR A 208 -0.15 4.13 -13.71
C TYR A 208 -0.91 3.95 -12.39
N PRO A 209 -2.25 3.77 -12.36
CA PRO A 209 -2.97 3.66 -11.10
C PRO A 209 -2.50 2.47 -10.24
N ALA A 210 -2.31 1.31 -10.87
CA ALA A 210 -1.77 0.12 -10.19
C ALA A 210 -0.33 0.35 -9.71
N TYR A 211 0.52 0.97 -10.54
CA TYR A 211 1.90 1.30 -10.14
C TYR A 211 1.95 2.27 -8.95
N ALA A 212 1.19 3.36 -8.99
CA ALA A 212 1.09 4.33 -7.91
C ALA A 212 0.62 3.67 -6.61
N ARG A 213 -0.40 2.80 -6.73
CA ARG A 213 -0.92 2.04 -5.59
C ARG A 213 0.10 1.08 -4.97
N MET A 214 0.90 0.38 -5.79
CA MET A 214 1.99 -0.46 -5.27
C MET A 214 3.03 0.39 -4.54
N MET A 215 3.32 1.59 -5.03
CA MET A 215 4.25 2.51 -4.39
C MET A 215 3.75 3.01 -3.01
N SER A 216 2.46 3.37 -2.90
CA SER A 216 1.87 3.86 -1.64
C SER A 216 1.43 2.76 -0.68
N GLY A 217 1.31 1.50 -1.13
CA GLY A 217 0.73 0.43 -0.33
C GLY A 217 1.65 -0.29 0.65
N VAL A 218 2.96 -0.08 0.55
CA VAL A 218 3.97 -0.78 1.36
C VAL A 218 3.81 -2.30 1.33
N SER A 219 3.26 -2.82 0.23
CA SER A 219 2.72 -4.18 0.12
C SER A 219 3.79 -5.26 0.27
N GLU A 220 5.01 -4.98 -0.17
CA GLU A 220 6.17 -5.83 -0.01
C GLU A 220 6.49 -6.04 1.46
N VAL A 221 6.45 -4.97 2.27
CA VAL A 221 6.72 -5.04 3.71
C VAL A 221 5.72 -5.96 4.38
N TYR A 222 4.43 -5.76 4.11
CA TYR A 222 3.38 -6.61 4.65
C TYR A 222 3.51 -8.07 4.16
N ALA A 223 3.83 -8.29 2.89
CA ALA A 223 4.02 -9.64 2.34
C ALA A 223 5.21 -10.37 2.98
N PHE A 224 6.33 -9.70 3.23
CA PHE A 224 7.48 -10.30 3.88
C PHE A 224 7.26 -10.58 5.37
N PHE A 225 6.45 -9.77 6.05
CA PHE A 225 6.09 -10.00 7.46
C PHE A 225 5.30 -11.28 7.69
N ILE A 226 4.70 -11.88 6.64
CA ILE A 226 3.88 -13.09 6.76
C ILE A 226 4.71 -14.28 7.25
N PHE A 227 5.97 -14.39 6.83
CA PHE A 227 6.73 -15.64 6.95
C PHE A 227 7.64 -15.64 8.16
N THR A 228 7.68 -16.78 8.86
CA THR A 228 8.60 -16.98 9.97
C THR A 228 10.05 -17.13 9.49
N PRO A 229 11.07 -16.77 10.30
CA PRO A 229 12.48 -16.74 9.89
C PRO A 229 13.05 -18.06 9.33
N ASN A 230 12.42 -19.19 9.64
CA ASN A 230 12.83 -20.53 9.20
C ASN A 230 12.31 -20.91 7.82
N ILE A 231 11.43 -20.10 7.20
CA ILE A 231 10.92 -20.37 5.85
C ILE A 231 11.91 -19.76 4.83
N PRO A 232 12.49 -20.54 3.92
CA PRO A 232 13.42 -20.05 2.92
C PRO A 232 12.79 -19.00 1.97
N LEU A 233 13.56 -17.99 1.58
CA LEU A 233 13.08 -16.90 0.72
C LEU A 233 12.56 -17.39 -0.64
N ASP A 234 13.22 -18.37 -1.25
CA ASP A 234 12.87 -18.96 -2.55
C ASP A 234 11.50 -19.69 -2.54
N VAL A 235 10.99 -20.05 -1.35
CA VAL A 235 9.66 -20.67 -1.21
C VAL A 235 8.53 -19.68 -1.48
N TYR A 236 8.63 -18.45 -0.97
CA TYR A 236 7.52 -17.48 -1.05
C TYR A 236 7.80 -16.30 -1.98
N LEU A 237 9.05 -16.06 -2.37
CA LEU A 237 9.41 -15.00 -3.31
C LEU A 237 8.66 -15.10 -4.65
N PRO A 238 8.43 -16.29 -5.26
CA PRO A 238 7.63 -16.40 -6.48
C PRO A 238 6.16 -15.94 -6.31
N ALA A 239 5.61 -16.06 -5.09
CA ALA A 239 4.25 -15.61 -4.78
C ALA A 239 4.18 -14.11 -4.44
N LEU A 240 5.31 -13.42 -4.29
CA LEU A 240 5.37 -12.03 -3.83
C LEU A 240 4.51 -11.06 -4.66
N PRO A 241 4.56 -11.06 -6.01
CA PRO A 241 3.74 -10.13 -6.80
C PRO A 241 2.23 -10.30 -6.59
N ASP A 242 1.78 -11.55 -6.44
CA ASP A 242 0.37 -11.85 -6.17
C ASP A 242 -0.02 -11.52 -4.71
N MET A 243 0.89 -11.73 -3.74
CA MET A 243 0.67 -11.25 -2.37
C MET A 243 0.51 -9.73 -2.34
N MET A 244 1.38 -8.99 -3.04
CA MET A 244 1.33 -7.53 -3.13
C MET A 244 -0.02 -7.04 -3.71
N THR A 245 -0.42 -7.63 -4.83
CA THR A 245 -1.69 -7.29 -5.49
C THR A 245 -2.87 -7.58 -4.57
N HIS A 246 -2.91 -8.75 -3.95
CA HIS A 246 -3.97 -9.10 -3.01
C HIS A 246 -4.02 -8.15 -1.81
N ILE A 247 -2.89 -7.84 -1.19
CA ILE A 247 -2.81 -6.98 0.01
C ILE A 247 -3.32 -5.57 -0.28
N CYS A 248 -2.85 -4.95 -1.37
CA CYS A 248 -3.29 -3.61 -1.75
C CYS A 248 -4.77 -3.60 -2.12
N TYR A 249 -5.18 -4.47 -3.05
CA TYR A 249 -6.53 -4.44 -3.59
C TYR A 249 -7.56 -4.88 -2.57
N ALA A 250 -7.25 -5.85 -1.70
CA ALA A 250 -8.14 -6.18 -0.58
C ALA A 250 -8.35 -4.97 0.34
N ASN A 251 -7.31 -4.16 0.58
CA ASN A 251 -7.46 -2.92 1.32
C ASN A 251 -8.35 -1.92 0.56
N ASP A 252 -8.12 -1.66 -0.74
CA ASP A 252 -8.96 -0.77 -1.56
C ASP A 252 -10.44 -1.22 -1.59
N ILE A 253 -10.70 -2.52 -1.68
CA ILE A 253 -12.06 -3.09 -1.68
C ILE A 253 -12.73 -2.89 -0.31
N LEU A 254 -12.02 -3.23 0.76
CA LEU A 254 -12.56 -3.17 2.13
C LEU A 254 -12.58 -1.74 2.69
N SER A 255 -11.84 -0.81 2.10
CA SER A 255 -11.88 0.62 2.41
C SER A 255 -12.84 1.40 1.54
N PHE A 256 -13.27 0.86 0.39
CA PHE A 256 -14.11 1.56 -0.57
C PHE A 256 -15.33 2.24 0.07
N TYR A 257 -16.00 1.57 1.02
CA TYR A 257 -17.15 2.14 1.71
C TYR A 257 -16.84 3.43 2.47
N LYS A 258 -15.78 3.43 3.29
CA LYS A 258 -15.40 4.63 4.06
C LYS A 258 -14.99 5.79 3.14
N GLU A 259 -14.38 5.48 2.00
CA GLU A 259 -13.88 6.44 1.02
C GLU A 259 -15.04 7.06 0.24
N GLU A 260 -15.99 6.24 -0.19
CA GLU A 260 -17.23 6.67 -0.84
C GLU A 260 -18.04 7.61 0.06
N LEU A 261 -18.14 7.27 1.34
CA LEU A 261 -18.81 8.12 2.34
C LEU A 261 -18.09 9.45 2.54
N ALA A 262 -16.75 9.45 2.51
CA ALA A 262 -15.93 10.65 2.61
C ALA A 262 -15.93 11.48 1.31
N GLY A 263 -16.42 10.93 0.20
CA GLY A 263 -16.35 11.57 -1.11
C GLY A 263 -14.93 11.59 -1.68
N GLU A 264 -14.09 10.63 -1.29
CA GLU A 264 -12.72 10.48 -1.79
C GLU A 264 -12.75 9.94 -3.23
N GLU A 265 -12.29 10.74 -4.19
CA GLU A 265 -12.19 10.34 -5.60
C GLU A 265 -10.75 9.99 -6.02
N GLU A 266 -9.75 10.21 -5.15
CA GLU A 266 -8.33 9.92 -5.42
C GLU A 266 -7.90 8.55 -4.89
N ASN A 267 -8.76 7.55 -5.01
CA ASN A 267 -8.45 6.14 -4.72
C ASN A 267 -8.23 5.32 -5.99
N LEU A 268 -7.79 4.08 -5.83
CA LEU A 268 -7.48 3.19 -6.95
C LEU A 268 -8.67 3.03 -7.91
N VAL A 269 -9.87 2.79 -7.38
CA VAL A 269 -11.09 2.48 -8.16
C VAL A 269 -11.47 3.66 -9.04
N TYR A 270 -11.59 4.85 -8.46
CA TYR A 270 -11.93 6.07 -9.20
C TYR A 270 -10.82 6.46 -10.19
N THR A 271 -9.55 6.33 -9.80
CA THR A 271 -8.44 6.60 -10.72
C THR A 271 -8.45 5.65 -11.92
N LEU A 272 -8.69 4.35 -11.70
CA LEU A 272 -8.83 3.36 -12.78
C LEU A 272 -10.02 3.69 -13.69
N ALA A 273 -11.17 4.03 -13.11
CA ALA A 273 -12.37 4.39 -13.83
C ALA A 273 -12.15 5.59 -14.76
N ARG A 274 -11.51 6.65 -14.24
CA ARG A 274 -11.12 7.83 -15.02
C ARG A 274 -10.15 7.49 -16.14
N CYS A 275 -9.07 6.76 -15.85
CA CYS A 275 -8.09 6.38 -16.86
C CYS A 275 -8.70 5.52 -17.97
N ARG A 276 -9.63 4.63 -17.64
CA ARG A 276 -10.20 3.68 -18.61
C ARG A 276 -11.46 4.22 -19.29
N GLY A 277 -12.01 5.34 -18.82
CA GLY A 277 -13.29 5.88 -19.30
C GLY A 277 -14.46 4.93 -19.02
N VAL A 278 -14.40 4.18 -17.92
CA VAL A 278 -15.44 3.22 -17.50
C VAL A 278 -16.16 3.72 -16.25
N HIS A 279 -17.32 3.14 -15.96
CA HIS A 279 -18.02 3.42 -14.71
C HIS A 279 -17.21 2.88 -13.50
N PRO A 280 -17.15 3.58 -12.35
CA PRO A 280 -16.44 3.11 -11.16
C PRO A 280 -16.82 1.69 -10.72
N SER A 281 -18.07 1.27 -10.94
CA SER A 281 -18.50 -0.10 -10.58
C SER A 281 -17.80 -1.18 -11.42
N VAL A 282 -17.47 -0.89 -12.68
CA VAL A 282 -16.70 -1.78 -13.56
C VAL A 282 -15.26 -1.87 -13.04
N ALA A 283 -14.65 -0.73 -12.69
CA ALA A 283 -13.30 -0.72 -12.12
C ALA A 283 -13.24 -1.46 -10.77
N LEU A 284 -14.23 -1.29 -9.90
CA LEU A 284 -14.32 -2.01 -8.62
C LEU A 284 -14.44 -3.52 -8.85
N GLN A 285 -15.26 -3.96 -9.80
CA GLN A 285 -15.39 -5.37 -10.14
C GLN A 285 -14.07 -5.96 -10.67
N GLU A 286 -13.33 -5.21 -11.51
CA GLU A 286 -12.01 -5.62 -12.01
C GLU A 286 -10.99 -5.74 -10.85
N VAL A 287 -10.96 -4.78 -9.92
CA VAL A 287 -10.09 -4.83 -8.74
C VAL A 287 -10.41 -6.07 -7.88
N ILE A 288 -11.69 -6.41 -7.71
CA ILE A 288 -12.12 -7.63 -7.00
C ILE A 288 -11.63 -8.88 -7.74
N ASP A 289 -11.82 -8.94 -9.05
CA ASP A 289 -11.42 -10.09 -9.85
C ASP A 289 -9.90 -10.33 -9.79
N ASP A 290 -9.12 -9.26 -9.86
CA ASP A 290 -7.66 -9.30 -9.74
C ASP A 290 -7.23 -9.74 -8.32
N ALA A 291 -7.85 -9.19 -7.27
CA ALA A 291 -7.54 -9.54 -5.88
C ALA A 291 -7.84 -11.02 -5.56
N VAL A 292 -8.96 -11.54 -6.06
CA VAL A 292 -9.35 -12.96 -5.93
C VAL A 292 -8.41 -13.86 -6.71
N ALA A 293 -8.08 -13.48 -7.95
CA ALA A 293 -7.17 -14.27 -8.78
C ALA A 293 -5.76 -14.32 -8.18
N ALA A 294 -5.28 -13.19 -7.65
CA ALA A 294 -4.00 -13.12 -6.95
C ALA A 294 -4.00 -14.00 -5.68
N HIS A 295 -5.03 -13.91 -4.84
CA HIS A 295 -5.18 -14.77 -3.66
C HIS A 295 -5.06 -16.26 -4.00
N ARG A 296 -5.81 -16.70 -5.02
CA ARG A 296 -5.79 -18.09 -5.49
C ARG A 296 -4.40 -18.52 -5.98
N ARG A 297 -3.71 -17.67 -6.75
CA ARG A 297 -2.35 -17.99 -7.22
C ARG A 297 -1.33 -18.07 -6.09
N VAL A 298 -1.46 -17.24 -5.04
CA VAL A 298 -0.62 -17.38 -3.84
C VAL A 298 -0.86 -18.74 -3.18
N LEU A 299 -2.12 -19.14 -2.97
CA LEU A 299 -2.46 -20.44 -2.41
C LEU A 299 -1.87 -21.59 -3.24
N GLU A 300 -2.06 -21.57 -4.57
CA GLU A 300 -1.52 -22.57 -5.50
C GLU A 300 0.02 -22.64 -5.44
N THR A 301 0.69 -21.50 -5.38
CA THR A 301 2.16 -21.39 -5.33
C THR A 301 2.72 -21.93 -4.01
N LEU A 302 2.07 -21.63 -2.89
CA LEU A 302 2.55 -22.02 -1.56
C LEU A 302 2.10 -23.43 -1.14
N MET A 303 1.09 -24.02 -1.80
CA MET A 303 0.52 -25.34 -1.46
C MET A 303 1.56 -26.46 -1.27
N PRO A 304 2.63 -26.56 -2.08
CA PRO A 304 3.68 -27.58 -1.85
C PRO A 304 4.48 -27.38 -0.55
N HIS A 305 4.44 -26.18 0.04
CA HIS A 305 5.23 -25.76 1.17
C HIS A 305 4.35 -25.44 2.38
N LYS A 306 3.88 -26.48 3.08
CA LYS A 306 2.87 -26.38 4.13
C LYS A 306 3.09 -25.23 5.14
N ALA A 307 4.31 -25.04 5.65
CA ALA A 307 4.59 -23.98 6.63
C ALA A 307 4.35 -22.57 6.06
N ALA A 308 4.74 -22.31 4.81
CA ALA A 308 4.50 -21.04 4.13
C ALA A 308 3.02 -20.85 3.80
N PHE A 309 2.37 -21.91 3.33
CA PHE A 309 0.93 -21.92 3.08
C PHE A 309 0.13 -21.58 4.35
N ASP A 310 0.43 -22.25 5.47
CA ASP A 310 -0.25 -22.02 6.75
C ASP A 310 -0.04 -20.57 7.26
N CYS A 311 1.16 -20.00 7.06
CA CYS A 311 1.43 -18.59 7.41
C CYS A 311 0.58 -17.63 6.57
N TYR A 312 0.53 -17.84 5.24
CA TYR A 312 -0.26 -17.00 4.35
C TYR A 312 -1.76 -17.09 4.62
N VAL A 313 -2.30 -18.29 4.85
CA VAL A 313 -3.74 -18.47 5.15
C VAL A 313 -4.13 -17.76 6.45
N GLN A 314 -3.31 -17.90 7.50
CA GLN A 314 -3.53 -17.18 8.76
C GLN A 314 -3.47 -15.67 8.56
N PHE A 315 -2.47 -15.19 7.81
CA PHE A 315 -2.35 -13.78 7.47
C PHE A 315 -3.58 -13.27 6.70
N ALA A 316 -3.98 -13.92 5.61
CA ALA A 316 -5.05 -13.44 4.75
C ALA A 316 -6.39 -13.36 5.52
N GLN A 317 -6.72 -14.41 6.28
CA GLN A 317 -7.91 -14.46 7.12
C GLN A 317 -7.86 -13.38 8.23
N GLY A 318 -6.70 -13.19 8.84
CA GLY A 318 -6.48 -12.18 9.87
C GLY A 318 -6.54 -10.73 9.34
N TYR A 319 -5.95 -10.49 8.17
CA TYR A 319 -5.95 -9.19 7.50
C TYR A 319 -7.37 -8.75 7.13
N THR A 320 -8.19 -9.68 6.61
CA THR A 320 -9.61 -9.44 6.40
C THR A 320 -10.36 -9.23 7.72
N GLY A 321 -10.07 -10.05 8.74
CA GLY A 321 -10.66 -9.90 10.08
C GLY A 321 -10.41 -8.53 10.71
N PHE A 322 -9.19 -7.99 10.54
CA PHE A 322 -8.84 -6.63 10.95
C PHE A 322 -9.75 -5.58 10.29
N HIS A 323 -9.96 -5.65 8.97
CA HIS A 323 -10.78 -4.67 8.25
C HIS A 323 -12.25 -4.72 8.73
N ILE A 324 -12.80 -5.92 8.89
CA ILE A 324 -14.19 -6.12 9.34
C ILE A 324 -14.38 -5.65 10.79
N ALA A 325 -13.43 -5.95 11.68
CA ALA A 325 -13.55 -5.61 13.10
C ALA A 325 -13.21 -4.14 13.40
N SER A 326 -12.45 -3.47 12.54
CA SER A 326 -11.99 -2.11 12.78
C SER A 326 -13.04 -1.07 12.40
N LYS A 327 -13.39 -0.23 13.39
CA LYS A 327 -14.29 0.93 13.20
C LYS A 327 -13.79 1.92 12.14
N ARG A 328 -12.49 1.88 11.78
CA ARG A 328 -11.92 2.71 10.72
C ARG A 328 -12.62 2.51 9.38
N TYR A 329 -13.03 1.28 9.05
CA TYR A 329 -13.60 0.93 7.75
C TYR A 329 -15.12 1.01 7.70
N ARG A 330 -15.79 1.14 8.87
CA ARG A 330 -17.24 1.30 9.01
C ARG A 330 -18.06 0.19 8.33
N LEU A 331 -17.48 -1.01 8.20
CA LEU A 331 -18.13 -2.14 7.55
C LEU A 331 -19.29 -2.71 8.36
N ASP A 332 -19.39 -2.39 9.65
CA ASP A 332 -20.55 -2.69 10.50
C ASP A 332 -21.83 -1.96 10.03
N GLU A 333 -21.71 -0.83 9.33
CA GLU A 333 -22.85 -0.09 8.78
C GLU A 333 -23.45 -0.76 7.52
N LEU A 334 -22.72 -1.71 6.92
CA LEU A 334 -23.17 -2.52 5.78
C LEU A 334 -23.85 -3.83 6.21
N GLN A 335 -23.78 -4.16 7.50
CA GLN A 335 -24.43 -5.32 8.11
C GLN A 335 -25.84 -4.91 8.58
N GLY A 336 -26.78 -4.80 7.63
CA GLY A 336 -28.17 -4.42 7.86
C GLY A 336 -29.12 -5.18 6.95
#